data_AF-A0A2E4HN16-F1
#
_entry.id   AF-A0A2E4HN16-F1
#
_cell.length_a   1.000
_cell.length_b   1.000
_cell.length_c   1.000
_cell.angle_alpha   90.00
_cell.angle_beta   90.00
_cell.angle_gamma   90.00
#
_symmetry.space_group_name_H-M   'P 1'
#
loop_
_entity.id
_entity.type
_entity.pdbx_description
1 polymer ?
#
loop_
_entity_poly.entity_id
_entity_poly.type
_entity_poly.pdbx_seq_one_letter_code
_entity_poly.pdbx_strand_id
1 'polypeptide(L)'
;MSVNTKNKTMLSTKDMAAGGGKVRPVLNPGNQVVKINNITFDQTPYDKDAYNITLHVETEPVKGEFEGFLVDPSNANGPRYEGQVGRVRFSPWPYKDADLPSGRKVSRDTEVLKSMIYLSEVLDMRDELDAIEASSIEEFMVEANKLFCEGPGCTVFFNACVAGREWENKEGYVNNDLFLPRMSKDGIPLEALNKENSRLLSFNKENHIIPVKKKNTDENVNSFEPNGAGGDDFEL
;
A
#
# COMPACT_ATOMS: atom_id res chain seq x y z
N MET A 1 57.01 14.15 -18.95
CA MET A 1 56.18 14.39 -17.76
C MET A 1 54.78 14.73 -18.25
N SER A 2 53.83 13.80 -18.11
CA SER A 2 52.47 13.93 -18.62
C SER A 2 51.58 14.56 -17.54
N VAL A 3 50.97 15.70 -17.82
CA VAL A 3 50.07 16.41 -16.90
C VAL A 3 48.69 15.80 -17.03
N ASN A 4 48.25 15.14 -15.96
CA ASN A 4 46.97 14.45 -15.84
C ASN A 4 45.82 15.49 -15.75
N THR A 5 45.15 15.77 -16.87
CA THR A 5 44.00 16.69 -16.91
C THR A 5 42.77 15.96 -16.40
N LYS A 6 42.48 16.08 -15.09
CA LYS A 6 41.18 15.65 -14.55
C LYS A 6 40.10 16.52 -15.19
N ASN A 7 39.21 15.91 -15.98
CA ASN A 7 38.01 16.57 -16.47
C ASN A 7 37.22 17.12 -15.28
N LYS A 8 37.14 18.44 -15.20
CA LYS A 8 36.34 19.17 -14.23
C LYS A 8 34.87 18.93 -14.55
N THR A 9 34.21 18.00 -13.85
CA THR A 9 32.76 17.88 -13.91
C THR A 9 32.15 19.19 -13.43
N MET A 10 31.52 19.95 -14.35
CA MET A 10 30.81 21.16 -14.00
C MET A 10 29.44 20.80 -13.46
N LEU A 11 29.22 21.09 -12.17
CA LEU A 11 27.90 21.08 -11.57
C LEU A 11 27.14 22.32 -12.06
N SER A 12 25.95 22.13 -12.65
CA SER A 12 25.09 23.21 -13.17
C SER A 12 23.69 23.10 -12.58
N THR A 13 23.12 24.25 -12.22
CA THR A 13 21.75 24.40 -11.71
C THR A 13 20.78 24.90 -12.78
N LYS A 14 21.20 24.94 -14.06
CA LYS A 14 20.25 25.21 -15.15
C LYS A 14 19.14 24.16 -15.07
N ASP A 15 17.90 24.63 -15.03
CA ASP A 15 16.67 23.84 -14.87
C ASP A 15 16.40 23.27 -13.46
N MET A 16 17.21 23.61 -12.47
CA MET A 16 16.91 23.31 -11.07
C MET A 16 15.99 24.40 -10.48
N ALA A 17 14.74 24.06 -10.22
CA ALA A 17 13.84 24.89 -9.41
C ALA A 17 13.92 24.46 -7.94
N ALA A 18 14.50 25.32 -7.10
CA ALA A 18 14.33 25.22 -5.65
C ALA A 18 13.01 25.93 -5.28
N GLY A 19 11.95 25.16 -5.02
CA GLY A 19 10.73 25.70 -4.40
C GLY A 19 9.46 25.81 -5.27
N GLY A 20 9.38 25.15 -6.42
CA GLY A 20 8.09 24.90 -7.09
C GLY A 20 7.61 23.50 -6.67
N GLY A 21 6.53 23.41 -5.90
CA GLY A 21 5.98 22.13 -5.45
C GLY A 21 5.38 21.34 -6.61
N LYS A 22 6.21 20.74 -7.46
CA LYS A 22 5.77 19.79 -8.48
C LYS A 22 4.93 18.71 -7.79
N VAL A 23 3.78 18.37 -8.40
CA VAL A 23 2.93 17.29 -7.92
C VAL A 23 3.78 16.04 -7.80
N ARG A 24 3.80 15.43 -6.61
CA ARG A 24 4.63 14.24 -6.37
C ARG A 24 4.06 13.07 -7.18
N PRO A 25 4.90 12.24 -7.81
CA PRO A 25 4.43 11.07 -8.57
C PRO A 25 3.89 9.94 -7.67
N VAL A 26 3.89 10.11 -6.35
CA VAL A 26 3.41 9.13 -5.37
C VAL A 26 2.01 9.51 -4.90
N LEU A 27 1.10 8.54 -4.88
CA LEU A 27 -0.24 8.65 -4.32
C LEU A 27 -0.20 8.86 -2.81
N ASN A 28 -1.09 9.70 -2.28
CA ASN A 28 -1.26 9.91 -0.84
C ASN A 28 -2.66 9.47 -0.38
N PRO A 29 -2.87 9.25 0.94
CA PRO A 29 -4.20 9.02 1.48
C PRO A 29 -5.18 10.13 1.07
N GLY A 30 -6.45 9.76 0.86
CA GLY A 30 -7.48 10.64 0.33
C GLY A 30 -8.55 9.89 -0.47
N ASN A 31 -9.58 10.60 -0.89
CA ASN A 31 -10.45 10.11 -1.96
C ASN A 31 -9.74 10.31 -3.31
N GLN A 32 -9.62 9.26 -4.09
CA GLN A 32 -8.86 9.19 -5.33
C GLN A 32 -9.71 8.57 -6.44
N VAL A 33 -9.49 8.99 -7.68
CA VAL A 33 -9.97 8.27 -8.87
C VAL A 33 -8.77 7.52 -9.44
N VAL A 34 -8.86 6.21 -9.51
CA VAL A 34 -7.73 5.35 -9.88
C VAL A 34 -8.14 4.21 -10.79
N LYS A 35 -7.19 3.71 -11.58
CA LYS A 35 -7.24 2.41 -12.25
C LYS A 35 -6.20 1.47 -11.63
N ILE A 36 -6.29 0.18 -11.92
CA ILE A 36 -5.33 -0.83 -11.46
C ILE A 36 -4.41 -1.20 -12.62
N ASN A 37 -3.10 -1.08 -12.39
CA ASN A 37 -2.06 -1.47 -13.33
C ASN A 37 -1.51 -2.88 -13.04
N ASN A 38 -1.60 -3.34 -11.79
CA ASN A 38 -1.19 -4.68 -11.37
C ASN A 38 -1.81 -5.04 -10.01
N ILE A 39 -1.97 -6.33 -9.74
CA ILE A 39 -2.34 -6.89 -8.43
C ILE A 39 -1.27 -7.89 -8.02
N THR A 40 -0.75 -7.74 -6.81
CA THR A 40 0.15 -8.73 -6.22
C THR A 40 -0.50 -9.39 -5.00
N PHE A 41 -0.23 -10.68 -4.84
CA PHE A 41 -0.65 -11.49 -3.70
C PHE A 41 0.59 -11.98 -2.96
N ASP A 42 1.06 -11.18 -2.01
CA ASP A 42 2.39 -11.32 -1.42
C ASP A 42 2.31 -11.81 0.01
N GLN A 43 3.13 -12.82 0.34
CA GLN A 43 3.37 -13.25 1.71
C GLN A 43 4.01 -12.12 2.52
N THR A 44 3.57 -11.91 3.77
CA THR A 44 4.21 -10.93 4.63
C THR A 44 5.61 -11.38 5.06
N PRO A 45 6.58 -10.46 5.22
CA PRO A 45 7.95 -10.85 5.58
C PRO A 45 8.09 -11.39 7.02
N TYR A 46 7.07 -11.22 7.86
CA TYR A 46 7.09 -11.58 9.28
C TYR A 46 6.18 -12.75 9.64
N ASP A 47 5.26 -13.16 8.75
CA ASP A 47 4.35 -14.28 8.96
C ASP A 47 4.11 -14.99 7.63
N LYS A 48 4.53 -16.26 7.58
CA LYS A 48 4.49 -17.09 6.38
C LYS A 48 3.06 -17.49 5.98
N ASP A 49 2.12 -17.44 6.90
CA ASP A 49 0.73 -17.83 6.62
C ASP A 49 -0.15 -16.60 6.34
N ALA A 50 0.42 -15.39 6.39
CA ALA A 50 -0.28 -14.14 6.18
C ALA A 50 0.08 -13.52 4.83
N TYR A 51 -0.93 -13.08 4.08
CA TYR A 51 -0.79 -12.57 2.72
C TYR A 51 -1.44 -11.20 2.56
N ASN A 52 -0.88 -10.32 1.74
CA ASN A 52 -1.50 -9.06 1.33
C ASN A 52 -1.93 -9.14 -0.13
N ILE A 53 -3.16 -8.75 -0.41
CA ILE A 53 -3.56 -8.31 -1.74
C ILE A 53 -3.16 -6.84 -1.86
N THR A 54 -2.29 -6.52 -2.83
CA THR A 54 -1.83 -5.14 -3.08
C THR A 54 -2.24 -4.71 -4.48
N LEU A 55 -3.02 -3.64 -4.54
CA LEU A 55 -3.39 -2.98 -5.79
C LEU A 55 -2.30 -1.97 -6.13
N HIS A 56 -1.67 -2.12 -7.29
CA HIS A 56 -0.76 -1.14 -7.87
C HIS A 56 -1.62 -0.23 -8.74
N VAL A 57 -1.90 0.97 -8.25
CA VAL A 57 -2.88 1.88 -8.83
C VAL A 57 -2.22 3.10 -9.44
N GLU A 58 -2.91 3.72 -10.37
CA GLU A 58 -2.55 4.99 -11.01
C GLU A 58 -3.77 5.90 -11.08
N THR A 59 -3.61 7.18 -10.76
CA THR A 59 -4.68 8.17 -10.92
C THR A 59 -4.94 8.50 -12.39
N GLU A 60 -5.97 9.30 -12.66
CA GLU A 60 -6.05 10.00 -13.94
C GLU A 60 -4.77 10.80 -14.21
N PRO A 61 -4.42 11.03 -15.50
CA PRO A 61 -3.26 11.84 -15.86
C PRO A 61 -3.24 13.20 -15.14
N VAL A 62 -2.12 13.53 -14.50
CA VAL A 62 -1.96 14.81 -13.83
C VAL A 62 -1.81 15.90 -14.89
N LYS A 63 -2.70 16.90 -14.83
CA LYS A 63 -2.67 18.03 -15.77
C LYS A 63 -1.52 18.99 -15.45
N GLY A 64 -0.85 19.50 -16.48
CA GLY A 64 0.22 20.49 -16.36
C GLY A 64 1.62 19.87 -16.31
N GLU A 65 2.56 20.53 -15.62
CA GLU A 65 3.93 20.03 -15.46
C GLU A 65 3.96 18.87 -14.46
N PHE A 66 3.97 17.64 -14.96
CA PHE A 66 4.09 16.42 -14.17
C PHE A 66 5.18 15.52 -14.73
N GLU A 67 5.98 14.94 -13.83
CA GLU A 67 6.98 13.93 -14.17
C GLU A 67 6.71 12.66 -13.35
N GLY A 68 6.06 11.68 -13.98
CA GLY A 68 5.80 10.38 -13.37
C GLY A 68 7.05 9.50 -13.26
N PHE A 69 6.92 8.43 -12.47
CA PHE A 69 7.94 7.39 -12.42
C PHE A 69 8.01 6.61 -13.73
N LEU A 70 9.18 6.03 -14.02
CA LEU A 70 9.35 5.04 -15.06
C LEU A 70 8.46 3.83 -14.76
N VAL A 71 7.76 3.33 -15.78
CA VAL A 71 6.96 2.09 -15.69
C VAL A 71 7.89 0.91 -15.38
N ASP A 72 9.05 0.88 -16.05
CA ASP A 72 10.14 -0.05 -15.78
C ASP A 72 11.35 0.72 -15.25
N PRO A 73 11.67 0.62 -13.94
CA PRO A 73 12.82 1.29 -13.35
C PRO A 73 14.18 0.89 -13.95
N SER A 74 14.26 -0.27 -14.62
CA SER A 74 15.49 -0.73 -15.27
C SER A 74 15.69 -0.13 -16.67
N ASN A 75 14.64 0.44 -17.27
CA ASN A 75 14.68 1.09 -18.57
C ASN A 75 14.59 2.61 -18.42
N ALA A 76 15.73 3.28 -18.30
CA ALA A 76 15.83 4.73 -18.08
C ALA A 76 15.16 5.59 -19.18
N ASN A 77 14.99 5.03 -20.39
CA ASN A 77 14.36 5.69 -21.53
C ASN A 77 12.94 5.14 -21.82
N GLY A 78 12.41 4.32 -20.90
CA GLY A 78 11.09 3.71 -21.02
C GLY A 78 9.95 4.70 -20.78
N PRO A 79 8.70 4.24 -21.01
CA PRO A 79 7.52 5.04 -20.71
C PRO A 79 7.44 5.39 -19.22
N ARG A 80 6.75 6.49 -18.92
CA ARG A 80 6.46 6.95 -17.57
C ARG A 80 4.97 6.96 -17.32
N TYR A 81 4.58 6.79 -16.06
CA TYR A 81 3.19 6.97 -15.65
C TYR A 81 2.75 8.42 -15.85
N GLU A 82 1.49 8.60 -16.24
CA GLU A 82 0.89 9.91 -16.47
C GLU A 82 0.16 10.40 -15.21
N GLY A 83 -0.26 9.47 -14.34
CA GLY A 83 -0.86 9.74 -13.04
C GLY A 83 0.11 9.56 -11.87
N GLN A 84 -0.37 9.89 -10.67
CA GLN A 84 0.30 9.50 -9.43
C GLN A 84 0.10 8.00 -9.20
N VAL A 85 1.16 7.29 -8.79
CA VAL A 85 1.09 5.85 -8.55
C VAL A 85 1.19 5.50 -7.07
N GLY A 86 0.51 4.43 -6.67
CA GLY A 86 0.48 3.96 -5.29
C GLY A 86 0.37 2.44 -5.21
N ARG A 87 0.86 1.89 -4.10
CA ARG A 87 0.63 0.49 -3.72
C ARG A 87 -0.36 0.51 -2.56
N VAL A 88 -1.59 0.09 -2.81
CA VAL A 88 -2.69 0.13 -1.84
C VAL A 88 -3.07 -1.28 -1.43
N ARG A 89 -2.88 -1.62 -0.16
CA ARG A 89 -3.31 -2.93 0.36
C ARG A 89 -4.84 -2.98 0.43
N PHE A 90 -5.42 -4.09 0.00
CA PHE A 90 -6.88 -4.25 -0.02
C PHE A 90 -7.51 -4.21 1.38
N SER A 91 -6.71 -4.49 2.42
CA SER A 91 -7.12 -4.45 3.82
C SER A 91 -5.98 -3.88 4.68
N PRO A 92 -6.28 -3.22 5.81
CA PRO A 92 -5.26 -2.79 6.78
C PRO A 92 -4.45 -3.94 7.36
N TRP A 93 -4.99 -5.16 7.34
CA TRP A 93 -4.39 -6.36 7.90
C TRP A 93 -4.29 -7.46 6.84
N PRO A 94 -3.21 -8.26 6.85
CA PRO A 94 -3.05 -9.37 5.92
C PRO A 94 -4.10 -10.47 6.17
N TYR A 95 -4.39 -11.23 5.11
CA TYR A 95 -5.28 -12.37 5.12
C TYR A 95 -4.56 -13.59 5.69
N LYS A 96 -5.17 -14.25 6.67
CA LYS A 96 -4.67 -15.46 7.32
C LYS A 96 -5.84 -16.25 7.90
N ASP A 97 -5.67 -17.57 8.03
CA ASP A 97 -6.61 -18.40 8.79
C ASP A 97 -6.63 -18.00 10.26
N ALA A 98 -7.82 -17.95 10.86
CA ALA A 98 -7.95 -17.60 12.27
C ALA A 98 -9.14 -18.27 12.94
N ASP A 99 -8.94 -18.70 14.18
CA ASP A 99 -10.02 -19.06 15.10
C ASP A 99 -10.39 -17.82 15.93
N LEU A 100 -11.60 -17.30 15.74
CA LEU A 100 -12.07 -16.14 16.49
C LEU A 100 -12.55 -16.56 17.90
N PRO A 101 -12.51 -15.67 18.91
CA PRO A 101 -13.06 -15.95 20.24
C PRO A 101 -14.53 -16.35 20.25
N SER A 102 -15.29 -16.01 19.20
CA SER A 102 -16.67 -16.43 19.00
C SER A 102 -16.84 -17.89 18.54
N GLY A 103 -15.74 -18.62 18.32
CA GLY A 103 -15.72 -19.97 17.76
C GLY A 103 -15.86 -20.03 16.23
N ARG A 104 -15.97 -18.87 15.56
CA ARG A 104 -16.02 -18.81 14.10
C ARG A 104 -14.61 -18.95 13.51
N LYS A 105 -14.47 -19.81 12.51
CA LYS A 105 -13.25 -19.94 11.72
C LYS A 105 -13.26 -18.95 10.56
N VAL A 106 -12.11 -18.31 10.34
CA VAL A 106 -11.82 -17.48 9.17
C VAL A 106 -10.88 -18.28 8.28
N SER A 107 -11.22 -18.38 7.00
CA SER A 107 -10.38 -18.97 5.96
C SER A 107 -9.76 -17.85 5.14
N ARG A 108 -8.43 -17.85 5.01
CA ARG A 108 -7.67 -16.92 4.16
C ARG A 108 -8.27 -16.85 2.76
N ASP A 109 -8.38 -17.99 2.11
CA ASP A 109 -8.79 -18.11 0.71
C ASP A 109 -10.21 -17.59 0.52
N THR A 110 -11.13 -17.93 1.44
CA THR A 110 -12.51 -17.43 1.40
C THR A 110 -12.57 -15.91 1.47
N GLU A 111 -11.76 -15.28 2.33
CA GLU A 111 -11.73 -13.82 2.47
C GLU A 111 -11.03 -13.13 1.29
N VAL A 112 -10.04 -13.79 0.67
CA VAL A 112 -9.42 -13.33 -0.58
C VAL A 112 -10.43 -13.34 -1.72
N LEU A 113 -11.18 -14.44 -1.91
CA LEU A 113 -12.22 -14.55 -2.94
C LEU A 113 -13.32 -13.49 -2.76
N LYS A 114 -13.79 -13.25 -1.52
CA LYS A 114 -14.75 -12.17 -1.24
C LYS A 114 -14.22 -10.79 -1.62
N SER A 115 -12.92 -10.57 -1.44
CA SER A 115 -12.28 -9.31 -1.80
C SER A 115 -12.24 -9.12 -3.32
N MET A 116 -11.95 -10.19 -4.06
CA MET A 116 -11.97 -10.17 -5.53
C MET A 116 -13.39 -10.04 -6.09
N ILE A 117 -14.38 -10.70 -5.48
CA ILE A 117 -15.80 -10.50 -5.79
C ILE A 117 -16.16 -9.02 -5.64
N TYR A 118 -15.86 -8.42 -4.48
CA TYR A 118 -16.16 -7.02 -4.24
C TYR A 118 -15.47 -6.10 -5.27
N LEU A 119 -14.21 -6.36 -5.60
CA LEU A 119 -13.51 -5.61 -6.64
C LEU A 119 -14.17 -5.77 -8.01
N SER A 120 -14.53 -7.00 -8.39
CA SER A 120 -15.20 -7.28 -9.67
C SER A 120 -16.56 -6.58 -9.78
N GLU A 121 -17.32 -6.48 -8.69
CA GLU A 121 -18.59 -5.76 -8.68
C GLU A 121 -18.40 -4.25 -8.87
N VAL A 122 -17.31 -3.69 -8.34
CA VAL A 122 -16.94 -2.28 -8.56
C VAL A 122 -16.54 -2.02 -10.01
N LEU A 123 -15.87 -2.98 -10.64
CA LEU A 123 -15.36 -2.89 -12.01
C LEU A 123 -16.34 -3.40 -13.07
N ASP A 124 -17.51 -3.91 -12.67
CA ASP A 124 -18.50 -4.56 -13.54
C ASP A 124 -17.94 -5.78 -14.29
N MET A 125 -17.24 -6.67 -13.57
CA MET A 125 -16.54 -7.86 -14.10
C MET A 125 -16.86 -9.15 -13.34
N ARG A 126 -18.07 -9.20 -12.76
CA ARG A 126 -18.43 -10.30 -11.86
C ARG A 126 -18.54 -11.63 -12.61
N ASP A 127 -19.12 -11.60 -13.80
CA ASP A 127 -19.33 -12.80 -14.61
C ASP A 127 -17.99 -13.37 -15.09
N GLU A 128 -17.04 -12.52 -15.49
CA GLU A 128 -15.70 -12.93 -15.89
C GLU A 128 -14.87 -13.47 -14.73
N LEU A 129 -15.01 -12.89 -13.54
CA LEU A 129 -14.37 -13.41 -12.34
C LEU A 129 -14.93 -14.79 -11.96
N ASP A 130 -16.26 -14.94 -11.99
CA ASP A 130 -16.93 -16.21 -11.65
C ASP A 130 -16.58 -17.33 -12.66
N ALA A 131 -16.14 -16.99 -13.86
CA ALA A 131 -15.65 -17.94 -14.87
C ALA A 131 -14.21 -18.44 -14.63
N ILE A 132 -13.46 -17.86 -13.68
CA ILE A 132 -12.10 -18.30 -13.36
C ILE A 132 -12.16 -19.61 -12.58
N GLU A 133 -11.56 -20.66 -13.15
CA GLU A 133 -11.30 -21.92 -12.46
C GLU A 133 -9.80 -22.04 -12.14
N ALA A 134 -9.47 -22.29 -10.87
CA ALA A 134 -8.09 -22.42 -10.42
C ALA A 134 -7.97 -23.52 -9.34
N SER A 135 -6.81 -24.17 -9.26
CA SER A 135 -6.58 -25.26 -8.30
C SER A 135 -6.08 -24.77 -6.94
N SER A 136 -5.65 -23.51 -6.87
CA SER A 136 -5.17 -22.83 -5.65
C SER A 136 -5.56 -21.36 -5.66
N ILE A 137 -5.53 -20.72 -4.49
CA ILE A 137 -5.79 -19.28 -4.39
C ILE A 137 -4.69 -18.47 -5.09
N GLU A 138 -3.45 -18.95 -5.10
CA GLU A 138 -2.33 -18.30 -5.76
C GLU A 138 -2.53 -18.28 -7.29
N GLU A 139 -2.96 -19.39 -7.89
CA GLU A 139 -3.33 -19.45 -9.31
C GLU A 139 -4.55 -18.57 -9.62
N PHE A 140 -5.57 -18.59 -8.76
CA PHE A 140 -6.75 -17.73 -8.92
C PHE A 140 -6.35 -16.25 -8.98
N MET A 141 -5.45 -15.81 -8.10
CA MET A 141 -4.98 -14.42 -8.07
C MET A 141 -4.17 -14.04 -9.32
N VAL A 142 -3.47 -14.98 -9.96
CA VAL A 142 -2.79 -14.75 -11.24
C VAL A 142 -3.82 -14.52 -12.36
N GLU A 143 -4.87 -15.33 -12.45
CA GLU A 143 -5.93 -15.14 -13.45
C GLU A 143 -6.76 -13.87 -13.18
N ALA A 144 -7.07 -13.58 -11.91
CA ALA A 144 -7.73 -12.34 -11.52
C ALA A 144 -6.88 -11.11 -11.90
N ASN A 145 -5.55 -11.17 -11.72
CA ASN A 145 -4.65 -10.11 -12.15
C ASN A 145 -4.75 -9.87 -13.66
N LYS A 146 -4.75 -10.94 -14.47
CA LYS A 146 -4.92 -10.81 -15.93
C LYS A 146 -6.25 -10.16 -16.28
N LEU A 147 -7.35 -10.60 -15.67
CA LEU A 147 -8.69 -10.02 -15.88
C LEU A 147 -8.70 -8.50 -15.60
N PHE A 148 -8.17 -8.09 -14.46
CA PHE A 148 -8.27 -6.71 -13.99
C PHE A 148 -7.18 -5.77 -14.55
N CYS A 149 -6.01 -6.29 -14.97
CA CYS A 149 -4.84 -5.46 -15.27
C CYS A 149 -4.29 -5.63 -16.69
N GLU A 150 -4.61 -6.73 -17.37
CA GLU A 150 -4.20 -6.99 -18.76
C GLU A 150 -5.41 -7.08 -19.71
N GLY A 151 -6.56 -7.46 -19.16
CA GLY A 151 -7.83 -7.61 -19.84
C GLY A 151 -8.69 -6.34 -19.79
N PRO A 152 -10.03 -6.48 -19.83
CA PRO A 152 -10.93 -5.33 -19.93
C PRO A 152 -10.81 -4.36 -18.74
N GLY A 153 -10.36 -4.83 -17.57
CA GLY A 153 -10.27 -4.02 -16.35
C GLY A 153 -9.16 -2.98 -16.37
N CYS A 154 -8.14 -3.15 -17.22
CA CYS A 154 -6.91 -2.35 -17.17
C CYS A 154 -7.10 -0.85 -17.46
N THR A 155 -8.25 -0.48 -18.03
CA THR A 155 -8.59 0.91 -18.39
C THR A 155 -9.71 1.48 -17.53
N VAL A 156 -10.29 0.68 -16.62
CA VAL A 156 -11.44 1.10 -15.82
C VAL A 156 -10.99 1.92 -14.63
N PHE A 157 -11.41 3.18 -14.60
CA PHE A 157 -11.27 4.05 -13.44
C PHE A 157 -12.44 3.85 -12.47
N PHE A 158 -12.13 3.91 -11.18
CA PHE A 158 -13.10 3.83 -10.09
C PHE A 158 -12.71 4.78 -8.94
N ASN A 159 -13.68 5.08 -8.09
CA ASN A 159 -13.49 5.88 -6.90
C ASN A 159 -12.94 5.02 -5.76
N ALA A 160 -11.92 5.52 -5.05
CA ALA A 160 -11.31 4.86 -3.92
C ALA A 160 -11.11 5.82 -2.74
N CYS A 161 -11.55 5.43 -1.55
CA CYS A 161 -11.10 6.05 -0.30
C CYS A 161 -9.82 5.33 0.15
N VAL A 162 -8.68 6.01 0.06
CA VAL A 162 -7.37 5.46 0.43
C VAL A 162 -6.98 5.95 1.82
N ALA A 163 -6.80 5.00 2.74
CA ALA A 163 -6.30 5.22 4.08
C ALA A 163 -4.77 5.00 4.13
N GLY A 164 -4.15 5.34 5.27
CA GLY A 164 -2.70 5.25 5.43
C GLY A 164 -2.28 4.85 6.84
N ARG A 165 -1.19 4.11 6.95
CA ARG A 165 -0.46 3.92 8.20
C ARG A 165 0.85 4.68 8.10
N GLU A 166 1.02 5.65 8.99
CA GLU A 166 2.25 6.42 9.04
C GLU A 166 3.40 5.56 9.55
N TRP A 167 4.55 5.68 8.91
CA TRP A 167 5.82 5.11 9.35
C TRP A 167 6.96 6.08 9.05
N GLU A 168 7.98 6.07 9.89
CA GLU A 168 9.16 6.92 9.71
C GLU A 168 10.22 6.14 8.92
N ASN A 169 10.71 6.73 7.84
CA ASN A 169 11.81 6.14 7.08
C ASN A 169 13.16 6.40 7.77
N LYS A 170 14.23 5.79 7.23
CA LYS A 170 15.59 5.93 7.78
C LYS A 170 16.11 7.39 7.80
N GLU A 171 15.49 8.27 7.05
CA GLU A 171 15.86 9.69 6.90
C GLU A 171 15.00 10.61 7.79
N GLY A 172 14.08 10.06 8.59
CA GLY A 172 13.19 10.81 9.48
C GLY A 172 11.93 11.36 8.81
N TYR A 173 11.67 11.03 7.55
CA TYR A 173 10.43 11.42 6.88
C TYR A 173 9.30 10.45 7.19
N VAL A 174 8.14 11.01 7.54
CA VAL A 174 6.90 10.25 7.70
C VAL A 174 6.32 9.94 6.31
N ASN A 175 6.15 8.65 6.04
CA ASN A 175 5.51 8.11 4.85
C ASN A 175 4.25 7.33 5.24
N ASN A 176 3.40 7.05 4.25
CA ASN A 176 2.18 6.26 4.44
C ASN A 176 2.29 4.90 3.77
N ASP A 177 2.06 3.82 4.51
CA ASP A 177 1.69 2.52 3.96
C ASP A 177 0.19 2.54 3.67
N LEU A 178 -0.18 2.54 2.39
CA LEU A 178 -1.56 2.79 1.95
C LEU A 178 -2.40 1.52 2.02
N PHE A 179 -3.66 1.66 2.42
CA PHE A 179 -4.62 0.56 2.43
C PHE A 179 -6.06 1.06 2.22
N LEU A 180 -6.97 0.15 1.90
CA LEU A 180 -8.41 0.45 1.86
C LEU A 180 -9.00 0.36 3.27
N PRO A 181 -9.72 1.40 3.76
CA PRO A 181 -10.43 1.32 5.03
C PRO A 181 -11.50 0.22 4.96
N ARG A 182 -11.85 -0.33 6.12
CA ARG A 182 -12.90 -1.35 6.18
C ARG A 182 -14.25 -0.76 5.81
N MET A 183 -15.07 -1.54 5.12
CA MET A 183 -16.49 -1.22 4.95
C MET A 183 -17.15 -1.01 6.31
N SER A 184 -17.95 0.05 6.42
CA SER A 184 -18.67 0.40 7.65
C SER A 184 -20.10 0.82 7.33
N LYS A 185 -20.84 1.24 8.36
CA LYS A 185 -22.16 1.85 8.16
C LYS A 185 -22.06 3.18 7.41
N ASP A 186 -20.91 3.84 7.50
CA ASP A 186 -20.65 5.16 6.91
C ASP A 186 -20.35 5.07 5.42
N GLY A 187 -19.96 3.88 4.91
CA GLY A 187 -19.72 3.70 3.50
C GLY A 187 -18.86 2.49 3.12
N ILE A 188 -18.47 2.49 1.85
CA ILE A 188 -17.60 1.50 1.21
C ILE A 188 -16.31 2.16 0.70
N PRO A 189 -15.18 1.45 0.68
CA PRO A 189 -13.89 2.04 0.31
C PRO A 189 -13.69 2.18 -1.20
N LEU A 190 -14.45 1.46 -2.02
CA LEU A 190 -14.34 1.46 -3.48
C LEU A 190 -15.73 1.61 -4.09
N GLU A 191 -15.86 2.32 -5.19
CA GLU A 191 -17.13 2.48 -5.88
C GLU A 191 -16.91 2.78 -7.37
N ALA A 192 -17.80 2.30 -8.24
CA ALA A 192 -17.74 2.63 -9.66
C ALA A 192 -17.75 4.15 -9.89
N LEU A 193 -17.06 4.63 -10.94
CA LEU A 193 -16.82 6.06 -11.16
C LEU A 193 -18.09 6.91 -11.18
N ASN A 194 -19.14 6.42 -11.84
CA ASN A 194 -20.38 7.15 -12.12
C ASN A 194 -21.57 6.64 -11.30
N LYS A 195 -21.34 6.11 -10.09
CA LYS A 195 -22.41 5.56 -9.26
C LYS A 195 -23.34 6.66 -8.74
N GLU A 196 -24.62 6.57 -9.08
CA GLU A 196 -25.65 7.40 -8.47
C GLU A 196 -25.88 7.01 -7.00
N ASN A 197 -26.11 7.98 -6.12
CA ASN A 197 -26.26 7.81 -4.67
C ASN A 197 -25.04 7.13 -4.02
N SER A 198 -23.88 7.76 -4.21
CA SER A 198 -22.59 7.28 -3.71
C SER A 198 -22.62 6.90 -2.23
N ARG A 199 -22.05 5.74 -1.93
CA ARG A 199 -21.74 5.28 -0.57
C ARG A 199 -20.23 5.30 -0.31
N LEU A 200 -19.45 5.93 -1.17
CA LEU A 200 -18.00 6.02 -0.99
C LEU A 200 -17.68 6.70 0.34
N LEU A 201 -16.79 6.09 1.12
CA LEU A 201 -16.29 6.69 2.34
C LEU A 201 -15.61 8.03 2.05
N SER A 202 -16.04 9.09 2.72
CA SER A 202 -15.34 10.38 2.69
C SER A 202 -14.08 10.32 3.54
N PHE A 203 -12.94 10.68 2.97
CA PHE A 203 -11.67 10.63 3.68
C PHE A 203 -11.66 11.59 4.89
N ASN A 204 -11.35 11.05 6.07
CA ASN A 204 -11.08 11.82 7.27
C ASN A 204 -9.79 11.31 7.92
N LYS A 205 -8.86 12.22 8.19
CA LYS A 205 -7.56 11.90 8.80
C LYS A 205 -7.68 11.16 10.15
N GLU A 206 -8.62 11.56 11.00
CA GLU A 206 -8.81 10.98 12.33
C GLU A 206 -9.19 9.49 12.27
N ASN A 207 -9.97 9.11 11.26
CA ASN A 207 -10.48 7.74 11.12
C ASN A 207 -9.63 6.89 10.16
N HIS A 208 -8.94 7.52 9.20
CA HIS A 208 -8.27 6.82 8.09
C HIS A 208 -6.75 6.89 8.14
N ILE A 209 -6.16 7.61 9.10
CA ILE A 209 -4.72 7.58 9.34
C ILE A 209 -4.43 6.85 10.65
N ILE A 210 -3.64 5.79 10.56
CA ILE A 210 -3.03 5.14 11.73
C ILE A 210 -1.69 5.87 11.98
N PRO A 211 -1.56 6.69 13.04
CA PRO A 211 -0.37 7.49 13.26
C PRO A 211 0.83 6.62 13.66
N VAL A 212 2.04 7.16 13.48
CA VAL A 212 3.26 6.51 13.95
C VAL A 212 3.15 6.27 15.46
N LYS A 213 3.29 5.02 15.90
CA LYS A 213 3.47 4.73 17.32
C LYS A 213 4.84 5.26 17.74
N LYS A 214 4.87 6.42 18.40
CA LYS A 214 6.09 6.88 19.09
C LYS A 214 6.49 5.80 20.08
N LYS A 215 7.70 5.24 19.94
CA LYS A 215 8.29 4.48 21.04
C LYS A 215 8.43 5.46 22.19
N ASN A 216 7.78 5.21 23.32
CA ASN A 216 8.07 5.94 24.54
C ASN A 216 9.53 5.65 24.89
N THR A 217 10.43 6.57 24.56
CA THR A 217 11.83 6.57 25.03
C THR A 217 11.97 7.17 26.43
N ASP A 218 10.86 7.40 27.13
CA ASP A 218 10.83 7.99 28.48
C ASP A 218 10.64 6.96 29.60
N GLU A 219 10.97 5.69 29.38
CA GLU A 219 11.40 4.85 30.49
C GLU A 219 12.90 5.06 30.68
N ASN A 220 13.22 6.12 31.43
CA ASN A 220 14.45 6.21 32.18
C ASN A 220 14.52 4.96 33.06
N VAL A 221 15.17 3.89 32.58
CA VAL A 221 15.60 2.75 33.41
C VAL A 221 16.75 3.22 34.31
N ASN A 222 16.43 4.15 35.21
CA ASN A 222 17.28 4.57 36.32
C ASN A 222 16.89 3.77 37.56
N SER A 223 17.09 2.46 37.49
CA SER A 223 17.16 1.58 38.66
C SER A 223 17.48 0.16 38.18
N PHE A 224 18.78 -0.13 38.11
CA PHE A 224 19.26 -1.47 38.47
C PHE A 224 19.58 -1.34 39.96
N GLU A 225 18.65 -1.75 40.83
CA GLU A 225 19.00 -1.98 42.23
C GLU A 225 19.77 -3.29 42.31
N PRO A 226 21.07 -3.27 42.70
CA PRO A 226 21.71 -4.49 43.14
C PRO A 226 21.15 -4.79 44.54
N ASN A 227 20.45 -5.91 44.70
CA ASN A 227 20.12 -6.43 46.02
C ASN A 227 21.41 -6.77 46.77
N GLY A 228 21.90 -5.83 47.56
CA GLY A 228 22.97 -6.02 48.52
C GLY A 228 22.42 -5.95 49.95
N ALA A 229 22.23 -7.12 50.56
CA ALA A 229 22.37 -7.44 51.99
C ALA A 229 21.81 -8.85 52.18
N GLY A 230 22.45 -9.84 52.80
CA GLY A 230 23.74 -9.93 53.48
C GLY A 230 24.04 -11.42 53.66
N GLY A 231 25.29 -11.76 53.95
CA GLY A 231 25.70 -13.16 54.15
C GLY A 231 25.03 -13.81 55.36
N ASP A 232 24.84 -15.12 55.31
CA ASP A 232 25.68 -16.04 56.07
C ASP A 232 25.44 -17.48 55.59
N ASP A 233 26.51 -18.27 55.65
CA ASP A 233 26.52 -19.71 55.90
C ASP A 233 26.09 -20.67 54.76
N PHE A 234 27.08 -21.30 54.11
CA PHE A 234 27.12 -22.75 53.88
C PHE A 234 28.55 -23.15 53.46
N GLU A 235 29.36 -23.48 54.47
CA GLU A 235 30.46 -24.44 54.31
C GLU A 235 29.89 -25.86 54.22
N LEU A 236 30.15 -26.55 53.09
CA LEU A 236 30.65 -27.94 52.95
C LEU A 236 30.60 -28.40 51.49
#